data_AF-A0A932HML1-F1
#
_entry.id   AF-A0A932HML1-F1
#
_cell.length_a   1.000
_cell.length_b   1.000
_cell.length_c   1.000
_cell.angle_alpha   90.00
_cell.angle_beta   90.00
_cell.angle_gamma   90.00
#
_symmetry.space_group_name_H-M   'P 1'
#
loop_
_entity.id
_entity.type
_entity.pdbx_description
1 polymer ?
#
loop_
_entity_poly.entity_id
_entity_poly.type
_entity_poly.pdbx_seq_one_letter_code
_entity_poly.pdbx_strand_id
1 'polypeptide(L)'
;MGYIFEAEIDIIRNTVRARTIGEEETIRLKDILLADIHPALKAYFKADVEHLLEEERRQEVRSNRLPYSLPEVARLLRQIDLLLVYYYQFGQHDFDIMLDHAVHFQFNFLCRPQWTLLSFIFENQRRKGASEIERKLRYCVDYPYYTEIIKRYMEERGVAEMTYEEFSTLLEKIDREIVSEHSSVELALMARPMLKFIQAGQPRLTDSSADSRIPINAAIVFFEDKKLNDIKERLEKERDLNEMGDMTLHLLADFIEKVRTGNEEATVEFPRHRAQPAPADAGTPTQEHSAVGLAPSTESFFKKQPSKLYSDFYDEEPMAPPVEPPPAPEKVGNVSASGNGGELADIHTLFTPSEQKAFVRMIFRRDDVEFREAVDRLNALTDWTEAAEYLKGLFVANDIDPFSEEAILFTDKIQSRFTQSGGNEQ
;
A
#
# COMPACT_ATOMS: atom_id res chain seq x y z
N MET A 1 8.86 -9.49 28.73
CA MET A 1 8.02 -8.28 28.63
C MET A 1 6.67 -8.75 28.18
N GLY A 2 5.62 -8.59 28.99
CA GLY A 2 4.26 -9.00 28.59
C GLY A 2 3.82 -8.20 27.37
N TYR A 3 3.19 -8.85 26.40
CA TYR A 3 2.70 -8.16 25.21
C TYR A 3 1.60 -7.17 25.63
N ILE A 4 1.64 -5.95 25.08
CA ILE A 4 0.72 -4.86 25.46
C ILE A 4 -0.71 -5.11 24.92
N PHE A 5 -0.98 -6.23 24.22
CA PHE A 5 -2.25 -6.47 23.51
C PHE A 5 -2.67 -7.95 23.49
N GLU A 6 -2.35 -8.74 24.52
CA GLU A 6 -2.66 -10.19 24.55
C GLU A 6 -4.14 -10.49 24.25
N ALA A 7 -5.05 -9.67 24.81
CA ALA A 7 -6.47 -9.84 24.60
C ALA A 7 -6.88 -9.57 23.14
N GLU A 8 -6.38 -8.48 22.54
CA GLU A 8 -6.65 -8.14 21.15
C GLU A 8 -6.01 -9.14 20.18
N ILE A 9 -4.81 -9.64 20.50
CA ILE A 9 -4.12 -10.71 19.75
C ILE A 9 -5.00 -11.97 19.72
N ASP A 10 -5.49 -12.42 20.88
CA ASP A 10 -6.35 -13.59 20.98
C ASP A 10 -7.67 -13.40 20.22
N ILE A 11 -8.29 -12.21 20.31
CA ILE A 11 -9.52 -11.88 19.58
C ILE A 11 -9.31 -11.94 18.07
N ILE A 12 -8.22 -11.33 17.56
CA ILE A 12 -7.90 -11.35 16.13
C ILE A 12 -7.59 -12.78 15.68
N ARG A 13 -6.79 -13.54 16.44
CA ARG A 13 -6.45 -14.94 16.11
C ARG A 13 -7.71 -15.79 15.99
N ASN A 14 -8.61 -15.72 16.97
CA ASN A 14 -9.86 -16.48 16.96
C ASN A 14 -10.77 -16.07 15.79
N THR A 15 -10.85 -14.77 15.51
CA THR A 15 -11.65 -14.25 14.39
C THR A 15 -11.11 -14.69 13.05
N VAL A 16 -9.80 -14.60 12.84
CA VAL A 16 -9.13 -15.03 11.60
C VAL A 16 -9.32 -16.54 11.42
N ARG A 17 -9.08 -17.33 12.46
CA ARG A 17 -9.29 -18.79 12.43
C ARG A 17 -10.72 -19.15 12.04
N ALA A 18 -11.72 -18.47 12.59
CA ALA A 18 -13.12 -18.68 12.25
C ALA A 18 -13.47 -18.29 10.80
N ARG A 19 -12.78 -17.30 10.22
CA ARG A 19 -12.98 -16.83 8.83
C ARG A 19 -12.15 -17.60 7.79
N THR A 20 -11.18 -18.42 8.21
CA THR A 20 -10.30 -19.19 7.33
C THR A 20 -10.51 -20.69 7.47
N ILE A 21 -9.70 -21.37 8.29
CA ILE A 21 -9.67 -22.83 8.41
C ILE A 21 -10.89 -23.37 9.17
N GLY A 22 -11.47 -22.58 10.08
CA GLY A 22 -12.64 -22.97 10.87
C GLY A 22 -12.40 -24.28 11.63
N GLU A 23 -13.15 -25.31 11.26
CA GLU A 23 -13.06 -26.68 11.82
C GLU A 23 -12.37 -27.66 10.85
N GLU A 24 -11.93 -27.22 9.67
CA GLU A 24 -11.24 -28.08 8.71
C GLU A 24 -9.85 -28.48 9.21
N GLU A 25 -9.36 -29.65 8.77
CA GLU A 25 -8.03 -30.15 9.14
C GLU A 25 -6.91 -29.44 8.36
N THR A 26 -7.23 -28.93 7.17
CA THR A 26 -6.25 -28.30 6.28
C THR A 26 -6.85 -27.14 5.49
N ILE A 27 -6.03 -26.16 5.14
CA ILE A 27 -6.41 -25.02 4.29
C ILE A 27 -5.29 -24.71 3.29
N ARG A 28 -5.63 -24.24 2.09
CA ARG A 28 -4.62 -23.80 1.11
C ARG A 28 -4.34 -22.31 1.22
N LEU A 29 -3.13 -21.88 0.86
CA LEU A 29 -2.79 -20.45 0.84
C LEU A 29 -3.78 -19.64 0.00
N LYS A 30 -4.17 -20.13 -1.19
CA LYS A 30 -5.18 -19.47 -2.03
C LYS A 30 -6.48 -19.17 -1.28
N ASP A 31 -6.95 -20.09 -0.44
CA ASP A 31 -8.19 -19.92 0.30
C ASP A 31 -8.02 -18.88 1.44
N ILE A 32 -6.84 -18.83 2.08
CA ILE A 32 -6.47 -17.76 3.03
C ILE A 32 -6.44 -16.39 2.34
N LEU A 33 -5.88 -16.29 1.14
CA LEU A 33 -5.79 -15.04 0.39
C LEU A 33 -7.17 -14.53 -0.06
N LEU A 34 -8.12 -15.43 -0.31
CA LEU A 34 -9.51 -15.09 -0.64
C LEU A 34 -10.38 -14.76 0.58
N ALA A 35 -9.98 -15.20 1.78
CA ALA A 35 -10.73 -14.96 3.00
C ALA A 35 -10.85 -13.47 3.36
N ASP A 36 -11.91 -13.11 4.07
CA ASP A 36 -12.14 -11.74 4.55
C ASP A 36 -11.36 -11.45 5.85
N ILE A 37 -10.04 -11.34 5.69
CA ILE A 37 -9.08 -11.05 6.76
C ILE A 37 -8.18 -9.86 6.38
N HIS A 38 -7.51 -9.29 7.37
CA HIS A 38 -6.67 -8.11 7.16
C HIS A 38 -5.56 -8.36 6.10
N PRO A 39 -5.32 -7.43 5.16
CA PRO A 39 -4.34 -7.60 4.08
C PRO A 39 -2.93 -7.94 4.58
N ALA A 40 -2.52 -7.39 5.71
CA ALA A 40 -1.20 -7.66 6.29
C ALA A 40 -1.00 -9.13 6.70
N LEU A 41 -2.05 -9.79 7.19
CA LEU A 41 -1.97 -11.22 7.50
C LEU A 41 -1.83 -12.04 6.22
N LYS A 42 -2.57 -11.68 5.16
CA LYS A 42 -2.44 -12.30 3.85
C LYS A 42 -1.02 -12.17 3.29
N ALA A 43 -0.44 -10.97 3.40
CA ALA A 43 0.93 -10.70 2.97
C ALA A 43 1.95 -11.52 3.76
N TYR A 44 1.77 -11.64 5.08
CA TYR A 44 2.63 -12.47 5.92
C TYR A 44 2.59 -13.94 5.49
N PHE A 45 1.41 -14.54 5.40
CA PHE A 45 1.24 -15.94 4.95
C PHE A 45 1.85 -16.17 3.56
N LYS A 46 1.65 -15.23 2.64
CA LYS A 46 2.21 -15.32 1.29
C LYS A 46 3.73 -15.25 1.31
N ALA A 47 4.30 -14.27 2.01
CA ALA A 47 5.75 -14.05 2.06
C ALA A 47 6.48 -15.20 2.75
N ASP A 48 5.85 -15.84 3.75
CA ASP A 48 6.41 -17.00 4.43
C ASP A 48 6.44 -18.25 3.55
N VAL A 49 5.35 -18.53 2.82
CA VAL A 49 5.32 -19.65 1.85
C VAL A 49 6.26 -19.40 0.67
N GLU A 50 6.36 -18.17 0.18
CA GLU A 50 7.37 -17.79 -0.83
C GLU A 50 8.79 -18.05 -0.30
N HIS A 51 9.05 -17.69 0.96
CA HIS A 51 10.35 -17.92 1.60
C HIS A 51 10.66 -19.41 1.74
N LEU A 52 9.71 -20.22 2.19
CA LEU A 52 9.84 -21.68 2.29
C LEU A 52 10.23 -22.28 0.94
N LEU A 53 9.53 -21.91 -0.14
CA LEU A 53 9.84 -22.40 -1.48
C LEU A 53 11.23 -21.95 -1.94
N GLU A 54 11.62 -20.71 -1.67
CA GLU A 54 12.98 -20.23 -1.99
C GLU A 54 14.06 -21.03 -1.26
N GLU A 55 13.83 -21.42 0.00
CA GLU A 55 14.76 -22.28 0.75
C GLU A 55 14.86 -23.68 0.15
N GLU A 56 13.72 -24.29 -0.21
CA GLU A 56 13.71 -25.58 -0.92
C GLU A 56 14.47 -25.51 -2.25
N ARG A 57 14.24 -24.46 -3.04
CA ARG A 57 14.92 -24.23 -4.32
C ARG A 57 16.44 -24.05 -4.16
N ARG A 58 16.88 -23.47 -3.04
CA ARG A 58 18.31 -23.29 -2.73
C ARG A 58 18.98 -24.60 -2.35
N GLN A 59 18.24 -25.51 -1.73
CA GLN A 59 18.72 -26.84 -1.33
C GLN A 59 18.61 -27.87 -2.48
N GLU A 60 17.84 -27.57 -3.52
CA GLU A 60 17.63 -28.45 -4.68
C GLU A 60 18.95 -28.72 -5.44
N VAL A 61 19.37 -29.98 -5.49
CA VAL A 61 20.54 -30.40 -6.25
C VAL A 61 20.18 -30.47 -7.73
N ARG A 62 20.51 -29.41 -8.47
CA ARG A 62 20.28 -29.34 -9.93
C ARG A 62 21.50 -29.84 -10.70
N SER A 63 21.25 -30.60 -11.76
CA SER A 63 22.30 -31.06 -12.66
C SER A 63 22.89 -29.89 -13.45
N ASN A 64 24.20 -29.70 -13.38
CA ASN A 64 24.93 -28.68 -14.16
C ASN A 64 24.84 -28.89 -15.68
N ARG A 65 24.33 -30.05 -16.13
CA ARG A 65 24.15 -30.35 -17.57
C ARG A 65 22.85 -29.79 -18.14
N LEU A 66 21.92 -29.35 -17.30
CA LEU A 66 20.62 -28.84 -17.72
C LEU A 66 20.61 -27.30 -17.66
N PRO A 67 20.20 -26.60 -18.74
CA PRO A 67 20.31 -25.16 -18.84
C PRO A 67 19.10 -24.46 -18.19
N TYR A 68 19.02 -24.50 -16.86
CA TYR A 68 17.94 -23.86 -16.09
C TYR A 68 17.92 -22.32 -16.19
N SER A 69 19.02 -21.70 -16.63
CA SER A 69 19.14 -20.25 -16.81
C SER A 69 18.53 -19.73 -18.11
N LEU A 70 18.07 -20.60 -19.02
CA LEU A 70 17.39 -20.17 -20.23
C LEU A 70 16.10 -19.41 -19.86
N PRO A 71 15.83 -18.24 -20.48
CA PRO A 71 14.68 -17.40 -20.13
C PRO A 71 13.34 -18.14 -20.18
N GLU A 72 13.15 -19.03 -21.16
CA GLU A 72 11.93 -19.82 -21.34
C GLU A 72 11.73 -20.82 -20.20
N VAL A 73 12.80 -21.49 -19.79
CA VAL A 73 12.79 -22.45 -18.67
C VAL A 73 12.55 -21.69 -17.37
N ALA A 74 13.27 -20.60 -17.14
CA ALA A 74 13.11 -19.77 -15.95
C ALA A 74 11.68 -19.21 -15.84
N ARG A 75 11.07 -18.81 -16.96
CA ARG A 75 9.66 -18.37 -16.99
C ARG A 75 8.69 -19.48 -16.59
N LEU A 76 8.85 -20.69 -17.14
CA LEU A 76 8.00 -21.83 -16.77
C LEU A 76 8.19 -22.24 -15.31
N LEU A 77 9.43 -22.21 -14.80
CA LEU A 77 9.73 -22.48 -13.39
C LEU A 77 9.05 -21.45 -12.48
N ARG A 78 9.09 -20.15 -12.81
CA ARG A 78 8.35 -19.12 -12.05
C ARG A 78 6.85 -19.38 -12.03
N GLN A 79 6.27 -19.86 -13.13
CA GLN A 79 4.85 -20.23 -13.17
C GLN A 79 4.53 -21.44 -12.28
N ILE A 80 5.43 -22.44 -12.27
CA ILE A 80 5.32 -23.58 -11.36
C ILE A 80 5.43 -23.11 -9.91
N ASP A 81 6.42 -22.28 -9.60
CA ASP A 81 6.65 -21.75 -8.25
C ASP A 81 5.42 -20.99 -7.74
N LEU A 82 4.82 -20.15 -8.60
CA LEU A 82 3.58 -19.45 -8.28
C LEU A 82 2.45 -20.44 -7.93
N LEU A 83 2.25 -21.49 -8.72
CA LEU A 83 1.24 -22.50 -8.44
C LEU A 83 1.53 -23.26 -7.13
N LEU A 84 2.78 -23.63 -6.89
CA LEU A 84 3.18 -24.30 -5.65
C LEU A 84 2.87 -23.43 -4.43
N VAL A 85 3.17 -22.14 -4.49
CA VAL A 85 2.84 -21.18 -3.42
C VAL A 85 1.33 -21.12 -3.19
N TYR A 86 0.52 -20.91 -4.23
CA TYR A 86 -0.93 -20.79 -4.08
C TYR A 86 -1.62 -22.06 -3.55
N TYR A 87 -1.11 -23.24 -3.93
CA TYR A 87 -1.67 -24.53 -3.53
C TYR A 87 -0.96 -25.15 -2.32
N TYR A 88 -0.05 -24.41 -1.67
CA TYR A 88 0.56 -24.84 -0.42
C TYR A 88 -0.53 -25.12 0.62
N GLN A 89 -0.49 -26.31 1.22
CA GLN A 89 -1.49 -26.81 2.15
C GLN A 89 -0.95 -26.71 3.59
N PHE A 90 -1.63 -25.94 4.41
CA PHE A 90 -1.36 -25.87 5.84
C PHE A 90 -2.14 -26.96 6.56
N GLY A 91 -1.48 -27.71 7.43
CA GLY A 91 -2.17 -28.44 8.50
C GLY A 91 -2.65 -27.47 9.59
N GLN A 92 -3.66 -27.86 10.35
CA GLN A 92 -4.23 -27.02 11.41
C GLN A 92 -3.18 -26.49 12.41
N HIS A 93 -2.24 -27.34 12.84
CA HIS A 93 -1.18 -26.94 13.75
C HIS A 93 -0.24 -25.89 13.15
N ASP A 94 0.22 -26.11 11.92
CA ASP A 94 1.12 -25.19 11.22
C ASP A 94 0.43 -23.86 10.92
N PHE A 95 -0.86 -23.90 10.57
CA PHE A 95 -1.68 -22.71 10.41
C PHE A 95 -1.76 -21.89 11.70
N ASP A 96 -2.05 -22.54 12.83
CA ASP A 96 -2.21 -21.85 14.13
C ASP A 96 -0.87 -21.21 14.57
N ILE A 97 0.27 -21.89 14.36
CA ILE A 97 1.61 -21.32 14.61
C ILE A 97 1.87 -20.13 13.71
N MET A 98 1.61 -20.27 12.40
CA MET A 98 1.83 -19.20 11.43
C MET A 98 0.98 -17.97 11.74
N LEU A 99 -0.28 -18.19 12.09
CA LEU A 99 -1.21 -17.14 12.45
C LEU A 99 -0.75 -16.40 13.72
N ASP A 100 -0.28 -17.14 14.72
CA ASP A 100 0.26 -16.56 15.94
C ASP A 100 1.44 -15.65 15.64
N HIS A 101 2.42 -16.12 14.87
CA HIS A 101 3.56 -15.30 14.44
C HIS A 101 3.12 -14.09 13.62
N ALA A 102 2.19 -14.25 12.68
CA ALA A 102 1.71 -13.18 11.81
C ALA A 102 1.03 -12.05 12.61
N VAL A 103 0.17 -12.39 13.58
CA VAL A 103 -0.52 -11.41 14.42
C VAL A 103 0.46 -10.69 15.33
N HIS A 104 1.38 -11.40 15.97
CA HIS A 104 2.42 -10.79 16.82
C HIS A 104 3.36 -9.88 16.02
N PHE A 105 3.81 -10.34 14.85
CA PHE A 105 4.62 -9.53 13.94
C PHE A 105 3.88 -8.25 13.57
N GLN A 106 2.62 -8.36 13.17
CA GLN A 106 1.82 -7.23 12.73
C GLN A 106 1.60 -6.22 13.86
N PHE A 107 1.26 -6.65 15.08
CA PHE A 107 1.16 -5.73 16.21
C PHE A 107 2.47 -5.02 16.51
N ASN A 108 3.58 -5.75 16.51
CA ASN A 108 4.90 -5.14 16.72
C ASN A 108 5.22 -4.12 15.63
N PHE A 109 4.94 -4.45 14.36
CA PHE A 109 5.19 -3.55 13.24
C PHE A 109 4.31 -2.30 13.30
N LEU A 110 3.03 -2.43 13.66
CA LEU A 110 2.11 -1.30 13.78
C LEU A 110 2.46 -0.36 14.93
N CYS A 111 2.91 -0.92 16.07
CA CYS A 111 3.24 -0.14 17.27
C CYS A 111 4.69 0.36 17.29
N ARG A 112 5.64 -0.39 16.69
CA ARG A 112 7.08 -0.10 16.70
C ARG A 112 7.69 -0.41 15.34
N PRO A 113 7.32 0.34 14.29
CA PRO A 113 7.78 0.04 12.93
C PRO A 113 9.31 0.06 12.78
N GLN A 114 10.02 1.03 13.36
CA GLN A 114 11.48 1.09 13.24
C GLN A 114 12.14 -0.10 13.93
N TRP A 115 11.79 -0.34 15.20
CA TRP A 115 12.34 -1.46 15.95
C TRP A 115 12.03 -2.80 15.29
N THR A 116 10.82 -2.97 14.75
CA THR A 116 10.40 -4.21 14.09
C THR A 116 11.15 -4.41 12.80
N LEU A 117 11.27 -3.39 11.94
CA LEU A 117 12.06 -3.47 10.72
C LEU A 117 13.52 -3.81 11.02
N LEU A 118 14.14 -3.15 11.98
CA LEU A 118 15.52 -3.43 12.40
C LEU A 118 15.68 -4.87 12.89
N SER A 119 14.84 -5.28 13.84
CA SER A 119 14.94 -6.59 14.50
C SER A 119 14.60 -7.73 13.53
N PHE A 120 13.57 -7.55 12.70
CA PHE A 120 13.12 -8.56 11.74
C PHE A 120 14.06 -8.70 10.54
N ILE A 121 14.60 -7.59 10.04
CA ILE A 121 15.50 -7.63 8.87
C ILE A 121 16.85 -8.19 9.25
N PHE A 122 17.44 -7.73 10.34
CA PHE A 122 18.80 -8.08 10.70
C PHE A 122 18.89 -9.32 11.59
N GLU A 123 17.86 -9.61 12.39
CA GLU A 123 17.85 -10.72 13.36
C GLU A 123 19.14 -10.72 14.22
N ASN A 124 20.02 -11.70 14.00
CA ASN A 124 21.30 -11.84 14.71
C ASN A 124 22.51 -11.43 13.84
N GLN A 125 22.29 -10.87 12.66
CA GLN A 125 23.33 -10.50 11.70
C GLN A 125 23.48 -8.98 11.65
N ARG A 126 24.72 -8.49 11.49
CA ARG A 126 24.98 -7.03 11.38
C ARG A 126 24.91 -6.49 9.96
N ARG A 127 24.85 -7.37 8.95
CA ARG A 127 24.79 -7.03 7.53
C ARG A 127 23.78 -7.93 6.84
N LYS A 128 23.06 -7.37 5.86
CA LYS A 128 22.10 -8.08 5.03
C LYS A 128 22.24 -7.65 3.58
N GLY A 129 22.11 -8.62 2.67
CA GLY A 129 22.12 -8.37 1.22
C GLY A 129 20.82 -7.71 0.76
N ALA A 130 20.91 -6.94 -0.31
CA ALA A 130 19.78 -6.15 -0.82
C ALA A 130 18.54 -6.99 -1.13
N SER A 131 18.72 -8.10 -1.83
CA SER A 131 17.61 -9.01 -2.16
C SER A 131 16.96 -9.64 -0.92
N GLU A 132 17.71 -9.84 0.16
CA GLU A 132 17.16 -10.36 1.41
C GLU A 132 16.36 -9.30 2.17
N ILE A 133 16.83 -8.05 2.18
CA ILE A 133 16.08 -6.91 2.71
C ILE A 133 14.77 -6.75 1.93
N GLU A 134 14.82 -6.72 0.60
CA GLU A 134 13.63 -6.61 -0.26
C GLU A 134 12.61 -7.73 0.00
N ARG A 135 13.09 -8.97 0.19
CA ARG A 135 12.21 -10.09 0.53
C ARG A 135 11.54 -9.89 1.88
N LYS A 136 12.29 -9.49 2.91
CA LYS A 136 11.71 -9.24 4.24
C LYS A 136 10.76 -8.04 4.26
N LEU A 137 10.96 -7.05 3.39
CA LEU A 137 10.00 -5.95 3.23
C LEU A 137 8.65 -6.41 2.67
N ARG A 138 8.54 -7.59 2.02
CA ARG A 138 7.24 -8.12 1.54
C ARG A 138 6.26 -8.45 2.67
N TYR A 139 6.76 -8.68 3.88
CA TYR A 139 5.94 -8.87 5.08
C TYR A 139 5.31 -7.55 5.56
N CYS A 140 5.88 -6.42 5.17
CA CYS A 140 5.55 -5.09 5.66
C CYS A 140 4.67 -4.35 4.64
N VAL A 141 3.34 -4.51 4.75
CA VAL A 141 2.40 -3.83 3.82
C VAL A 141 1.81 -2.55 4.37
N ASP A 142 1.73 -2.42 5.69
CA ASP A 142 1.36 -1.17 6.33
C ASP A 142 2.55 -0.20 6.31
N TYR A 143 2.27 1.10 6.37
CA TYR A 143 3.30 2.15 6.24
C TYR A 143 4.14 2.00 4.95
N PRO A 144 3.49 2.05 3.76
CA PRO A 144 4.15 1.75 2.48
C PRO A 144 5.38 2.63 2.21
N TYR A 145 5.39 3.85 2.75
CA TYR A 145 6.50 4.79 2.66
C TYR A 145 7.85 4.19 3.10
N TYR A 146 7.88 3.30 4.11
CA TYR A 146 9.15 2.63 4.47
C TYR A 146 9.65 1.78 3.31
N THR A 147 8.79 0.89 2.79
CA THR A 147 9.18 -0.05 1.74
C THR A 147 9.58 0.67 0.44
N GLU A 148 8.85 1.72 0.07
CA GLU A 148 9.12 2.52 -1.13
C GLU A 148 10.43 3.28 -1.02
N ILE A 149 10.65 3.99 0.10
CA ILE A 149 11.86 4.80 0.28
C ILE A 149 13.10 3.91 0.42
N ILE A 150 13.00 2.79 1.13
CA ILE A 150 14.12 1.85 1.30
C ILE A 150 14.51 1.22 -0.03
N LYS A 151 13.54 0.70 -0.80
CA LYS A 151 13.81 0.11 -2.12
C LYS A 151 14.48 1.12 -3.04
N ARG A 152 13.89 2.32 -3.13
CA ARG A 152 14.40 3.40 -3.95
C ARG A 152 15.81 3.81 -3.54
N TYR A 153 16.09 3.93 -2.24
CA TYR A 153 17.43 4.24 -1.73
C TYR A 153 18.46 3.18 -2.17
N MET A 154 18.09 1.91 -2.11
CA MET A 154 18.98 0.80 -2.50
C MET A 154 19.24 0.75 -4.00
N GLU A 155 18.20 0.98 -4.82
CA GLU A 155 18.28 1.06 -6.27
C GLU A 155 19.14 2.25 -6.74
N GLU A 156 18.86 3.46 -6.24
CA GLU A 156 19.56 4.68 -6.65
C GLU A 156 21.05 4.68 -6.26
N ARG A 157 21.40 4.06 -5.12
CA ARG A 157 22.79 3.96 -4.67
C ARG A 157 23.49 2.67 -5.08
N GLY A 158 22.80 1.74 -5.74
CA GLY A 158 23.34 0.44 -6.11
C GLY A 158 23.87 -0.35 -4.91
N VAL A 159 23.18 -0.27 -3.78
CA VAL A 159 23.62 -0.89 -2.52
C VAL A 159 23.44 -2.40 -2.62
N ALA A 160 24.54 -3.16 -2.66
CA ALA A 160 24.49 -4.62 -2.69
C ALA A 160 24.22 -5.22 -1.29
N GLU A 161 24.74 -4.59 -0.23
CA GLU A 161 24.55 -4.98 1.16
C GLU A 161 24.44 -3.75 2.05
N MET A 162 23.70 -3.85 3.15
CA MET A 162 23.52 -2.78 4.13
C MET A 162 23.81 -3.28 5.54
N THR A 163 24.43 -2.43 6.35
CA THR A 163 24.65 -2.68 7.79
C THR A 163 23.44 -2.28 8.63
N TYR A 164 23.36 -2.83 9.84
CA TYR A 164 22.34 -2.46 10.82
C TYR A 164 22.32 -0.95 11.10
N GLU A 165 23.50 -0.36 11.27
CA GLU A 165 23.67 1.06 11.60
C GLU A 165 23.25 1.99 10.44
N GLU A 166 23.60 1.63 9.20
CA GLU A 166 23.17 2.34 7.99
C GLU A 166 21.64 2.30 7.85
N PHE A 167 21.04 1.11 8.04
CA PHE A 167 19.60 0.93 7.95
C PHE A 167 18.85 1.68 9.06
N SER A 168 19.35 1.65 10.30
CA SER A 168 18.81 2.43 11.41
C SER A 168 18.84 3.92 11.10
N THR A 169 19.96 4.42 10.58
CA THR A 169 20.12 5.83 10.20
C THR A 169 19.14 6.20 9.08
N LEU A 170 18.91 5.31 8.12
CA LEU A 170 17.93 5.51 7.05
C LEU A 170 16.50 5.62 7.61
N LEU A 171 16.08 4.71 8.48
CA LEU A 171 14.76 4.75 9.11
C LEU A 171 14.53 6.04 9.91
N GLU A 172 15.53 6.47 10.68
CA GLU A 172 15.45 7.72 11.45
C GLU A 172 15.35 8.95 10.56
N LYS A 173 15.98 8.94 9.38
CA LYS A 173 15.84 10.02 8.40
C LYS A 173 14.44 10.03 7.78
N ILE A 174 13.92 8.85 7.43
CA ILE A 174 12.56 8.70 6.89
C ILE A 174 11.55 9.29 7.87
N ASP A 175 11.57 8.87 9.14
CA ASP A 175 10.57 9.34 10.11
C ASP A 175 10.73 10.82 10.45
N ARG A 176 11.95 11.35 10.52
CA ARG A 176 12.17 12.79 10.74
C ARG A 176 11.59 13.63 9.61
N GLU A 177 11.78 13.19 8.37
CA GLU A 177 11.25 13.88 7.19
C GLU A 177 9.72 13.85 7.22
N ILE A 178 9.13 12.66 7.41
CA ILE A 178 7.68 12.48 7.56
C ILE A 178 7.16 13.39 8.67
N VAL A 179 7.75 13.39 9.86
CA VAL A 179 7.26 14.23 10.97
C VAL A 179 7.32 15.73 10.64
N SER A 180 8.36 16.16 9.94
CA SER A 180 8.55 17.57 9.60
C SER A 180 7.55 18.10 8.57
N GLU A 181 7.11 17.25 7.64
CA GLU A 181 6.21 17.64 6.54
C GLU A 181 4.73 17.53 6.90
N HIS A 182 4.39 16.81 7.97
CA HIS A 182 3.01 16.51 8.34
C HIS A 182 2.48 17.40 9.48
N SER A 183 1.19 17.72 9.41
CA SER A 183 0.38 18.39 10.43
C SER A 183 0.03 17.45 11.60
N SER A 184 -0.49 18.00 12.70
CA SER A 184 -0.89 17.21 13.87
C SER A 184 -2.00 16.19 13.56
N VAL A 185 -2.92 16.55 12.66
CA VAL A 185 -3.96 15.64 12.15
C VAL A 185 -3.34 14.50 11.35
N GLU A 186 -2.44 14.81 10.42
CA GLU A 186 -1.74 13.81 9.61
C GLU A 186 -0.90 12.85 10.49
N LEU A 187 -0.22 13.37 11.51
CA LEU A 187 0.54 12.55 12.47
C LEU A 187 -0.36 11.62 13.28
N ALA A 188 -1.53 12.08 13.72
CA ALA A 188 -2.50 11.21 14.39
C ALA A 188 -3.05 10.14 13.43
N LEU A 189 -3.29 10.49 12.17
CA LEU A 189 -3.75 9.56 11.13
C LEU A 189 -2.71 8.49 10.80
N MET A 190 -1.43 8.68 11.14
CA MET A 190 -0.44 7.61 11.05
C MET A 190 -0.78 6.42 11.97
N ALA A 191 -1.54 6.60 13.05
CA ALA A 191 -2.00 5.49 13.89
C ALA A 191 -3.21 4.73 13.30
N ARG A 192 -3.74 5.15 12.14
CA ARG A 192 -4.92 4.53 11.52
C ARG A 192 -4.72 3.06 11.13
N PRO A 193 -3.56 2.60 10.61
CA PRO A 193 -3.34 1.18 10.34
C PRO A 193 -3.48 0.31 11.60
N MET A 194 -2.97 0.78 12.74
CA MET A 194 -3.17 0.13 14.05
C MET A 194 -4.65 0.00 14.40
N LEU A 195 -5.41 1.09 14.25
CA LEU A 195 -6.85 1.08 14.50
C LEU A 195 -7.59 0.09 13.58
N LYS A 196 -7.29 0.10 12.27
CA LYS A 196 -7.88 -0.82 11.29
C LYS A 196 -7.60 -2.28 11.64
N PHE A 197 -6.39 -2.58 12.12
CA PHE A 197 -6.01 -3.92 12.49
C PHE A 197 -6.75 -4.43 13.72
N ILE A 198 -6.88 -3.60 14.77
CA ILE A 198 -7.67 -3.91 15.96
C ILE A 198 -9.15 -4.15 15.59
N GLN A 199 -9.71 -3.29 14.73
CA GLN A 199 -11.08 -3.41 14.24
C GLN A 199 -11.32 -4.67 13.40
N ALA A 200 -10.31 -5.15 12.67
CA ALA A 200 -10.44 -6.36 11.86
C ALA A 200 -10.79 -7.61 12.71
N GLY A 201 -10.40 -7.61 13.99
CA GLY A 201 -10.77 -8.64 14.96
C GLY A 201 -12.15 -8.45 15.61
N GLN A 202 -12.80 -7.31 15.44
CA GLN A 202 -14.09 -7.04 16.05
C GLN A 202 -15.25 -7.59 15.19
N PRO A 203 -16.36 -8.05 15.79
CA PRO A 203 -17.57 -8.40 15.06
C PRO A 203 -18.12 -7.16 14.33
N ARG A 204 -18.58 -7.32 13.08
CA ARG A 204 -19.09 -6.24 12.21
C ARG A 204 -20.33 -5.47 12.74
N LEU A 205 -20.76 -5.71 13.98
CA LEU A 205 -21.97 -5.12 14.55
C LEU A 205 -21.80 -3.66 15.01
N THR A 206 -20.58 -3.13 15.03
CA THR A 206 -20.29 -1.74 15.45
C THR A 206 -19.97 -0.84 14.25
N ASP A 207 -20.99 -0.48 13.47
CA ASP A 207 -20.89 0.51 12.37
C ASP A 207 -20.65 1.96 12.84
N SER A 208 -20.38 2.18 14.12
CA SER A 208 -20.00 3.48 14.66
C SER A 208 -18.50 3.74 14.46
N SER A 209 -18.13 4.11 13.22
CA SER A 209 -16.80 4.64 12.87
C SER A 209 -16.36 5.86 13.71
N ALA A 210 -17.29 6.50 14.42
CA ALA A 210 -17.05 7.66 15.27
C ALA A 210 -16.42 7.33 16.64
N ASP A 211 -16.57 6.11 17.15
CA ASP A 211 -16.10 5.70 18.50
C ASP A 211 -14.90 4.75 18.45
N SER A 212 -14.19 4.75 17.32
CA SER A 212 -13.02 3.91 17.14
C SER A 212 -11.84 4.44 17.96
N ARG A 213 -11.42 3.67 18.96
CA ARG A 213 -10.39 4.06 19.92
C ARG A 213 -9.13 3.21 19.77
N ILE A 214 -7.99 3.84 19.98
CA ILE A 214 -6.69 3.20 20.12
C ILE A 214 -6.29 3.22 21.60
N PRO A 215 -5.68 2.15 22.13
CA PRO A 215 -5.12 2.17 23.47
C PRO A 215 -4.00 3.21 23.58
N ILE A 216 -4.00 4.03 24.63
CA ILE A 216 -3.02 5.11 24.82
C ILE A 216 -1.58 4.58 24.86
N ASN A 217 -1.38 3.39 25.44
CA ASN A 217 -0.07 2.75 25.53
C ASN A 217 0.45 2.37 24.14
N ALA A 218 -0.42 2.04 23.19
CA ALA A 218 -0.06 1.80 21.80
C ALA A 218 0.50 3.06 21.15
N ALA A 219 -0.20 4.18 21.36
CA ALA A 219 0.22 5.49 20.84
C ALA A 219 1.54 5.94 21.48
N ILE A 220 1.70 5.80 22.80
CA ILE A 220 2.94 6.12 23.52
C ILE A 220 4.12 5.37 22.90
N VAL A 221 4.00 4.05 22.74
CA VAL A 221 5.05 3.20 22.17
C VAL A 221 5.33 3.57 20.70
N PHE A 222 4.29 3.92 19.93
CA PHE A 222 4.43 4.35 18.54
C PHE A 222 5.20 5.66 18.38
N PHE A 223 4.91 6.67 19.21
CA PHE A 223 5.63 7.94 19.16
C PHE A 223 7.02 7.84 19.79
N GLU A 224 7.22 6.95 20.77
CA GLU A 224 8.54 6.62 21.30
C GLU A 224 9.46 6.00 20.23
N ASP A 225 8.97 5.04 19.46
CA ASP A 225 9.71 4.40 18.37
C ASP A 225 10.15 5.41 17.29
N LYS A 226 9.36 6.47 17.09
CA LYS A 226 9.67 7.60 16.19
C LYS A 226 10.53 8.70 16.81
N LYS A 227 10.99 8.52 18.05
CA LYS A 227 11.77 9.50 18.84
C LYS A 227 11.05 10.83 19.09
N LEU A 228 9.72 10.81 19.14
CA LEU A 228 8.88 11.98 19.44
C LEU A 228 8.58 12.05 20.93
N ASN A 229 9.64 12.29 21.71
CA ASN A 229 9.59 12.25 23.18
C ASN A 229 8.61 13.27 23.76
N ASP A 230 8.48 14.46 23.18
CA ASP A 230 7.56 15.50 23.68
C ASP A 230 6.09 15.04 23.59
N ILE A 231 5.74 14.33 22.51
CA ILE A 231 4.39 13.76 22.33
C ILE A 231 4.20 12.58 23.28
N LYS A 232 5.20 11.70 23.40
CA LYS A 232 5.20 10.58 24.35
C LYS A 232 4.94 11.07 25.78
N GLU A 233 5.70 12.04 26.27
CA GLU A 233 5.58 12.60 27.62
C GLU A 233 4.21 13.23 27.86
N ARG A 234 3.65 13.92 26.84
CA ARG A 234 2.28 14.43 26.91
C ARG A 234 1.26 13.31 27.08
N LEU A 235 1.36 12.25 26.28
CA LEU A 235 0.44 11.11 26.34
C LEU A 235 0.56 10.36 27.68
N GLU A 236 1.76 10.19 28.22
CA GLU A 236 1.99 9.60 29.55
C GLU A 236 1.34 10.46 30.64
N LYS A 237 1.49 11.78 30.57
CA LYS A 237 0.84 12.71 31.52
C LYS A 237 -0.69 12.62 31.44
N GLU A 238 -1.26 12.58 30.24
CA GLU A 238 -2.71 12.45 30.05
C GLU A 238 -3.24 11.09 30.53
N ARG A 239 -2.49 10.00 30.31
CA ARG A 239 -2.80 8.68 30.86
C ARG A 239 -2.86 8.72 32.39
N ASP A 240 -1.82 9.25 33.02
CA ASP A 240 -1.63 9.17 34.47
C ASP A 240 -2.54 10.16 35.23
N LEU A 241 -2.84 11.33 34.65
CA LEU A 241 -3.73 12.32 35.28
C LEU A 241 -5.21 12.01 35.08
N ASN A 242 -5.59 11.51 33.91
CA ASN A 242 -7.01 11.30 33.55
C ASN A 242 -7.42 9.82 33.54
N GLU A 243 -6.53 8.90 33.98
CA GLU A 243 -6.73 7.45 33.95
C GLU A 243 -7.22 6.94 32.57
N MET A 244 -6.74 7.58 31.50
CA MET A 244 -7.20 7.34 30.14
C MET A 244 -6.62 6.02 29.61
N GLY A 245 -7.46 5.02 29.37
CA GLY A 245 -7.06 3.75 28.75
C GLY A 245 -6.97 3.83 27.22
N ASP A 246 -7.97 4.45 26.60
CA ASP A 246 -8.11 4.52 25.14
C ASP A 246 -8.48 5.93 24.68
N MET A 247 -8.15 6.28 23.43
CA MET A 247 -8.46 7.58 22.83
C MET A 247 -8.84 7.48 21.36
N THR A 248 -9.56 8.49 20.85
CA THR A 248 -9.84 8.62 19.41
C THR A 248 -8.67 9.30 18.69
N LEU A 249 -8.59 9.11 17.36
CA LEU A 249 -7.58 9.81 16.55
C LEU A 249 -7.73 11.34 16.59
N HIS A 250 -8.95 11.84 16.80
CA HIS A 250 -9.20 13.26 17.00
C HIS A 250 -8.52 13.77 18.27
N LEU A 251 -8.75 13.08 19.40
CA LEU A 251 -8.15 13.46 20.67
C LEU A 251 -6.63 13.36 20.62
N LEU A 252 -6.10 12.34 19.92
CA LEU A 252 -4.67 12.22 19.67
C LEU A 252 -4.13 13.45 18.91
N ALA A 253 -4.82 13.91 17.86
CA ALA A 253 -4.39 15.07 17.10
C ALA A 253 -4.45 16.37 17.92
N ASP A 254 -5.45 16.52 18.79
CA ASP A 254 -5.50 17.65 19.74
C ASP A 254 -4.28 17.63 20.67
N PHE A 255 -3.91 16.45 21.22
CA PHE A 255 -2.72 16.34 22.06
C PHE A 255 -1.42 16.67 21.30
N ILE A 256 -1.29 16.21 20.05
CA ILE A 256 -0.13 16.53 19.21
C ILE A 256 -0.08 18.05 18.93
N GLU A 257 -1.21 18.68 18.65
CA GLU A 257 -1.28 20.12 18.39
C GLU A 257 -0.89 20.94 19.63
N LYS A 258 -1.36 20.55 20.81
CA LYS A 258 -0.98 21.19 22.08
C LYS A 258 0.53 21.13 22.31
N VAL A 259 1.17 20.00 22.01
CA VAL A 259 2.62 19.85 22.12
C VAL A 259 3.35 20.73 21.12
N ARG A 260 2.90 20.77 19.85
CA ARG A 260 3.56 21.54 18.79
C ARG A 260 3.42 23.05 18.94
N THR A 261 2.27 23.52 19.43
CA THR A 261 1.98 24.95 19.59
C THR A 261 2.33 25.49 20.98
N GLY A 262 2.48 24.62 21.98
CA GLY A 262 2.60 25.01 23.38
C GLY A 262 1.32 25.62 23.97
N ASN A 263 0.19 25.56 23.25
CA ASN A 263 -1.09 26.10 23.68
C ASN A 263 -2.03 24.99 24.17
N GLU A 264 -2.36 25.00 25.46
CA GLU A 264 -3.26 24.01 26.09
C GLU A 264 -4.70 24.04 25.58
N GLU A 265 -5.12 25.17 24.99
CA GLU A 265 -6.43 25.37 24.39
C GLU A 265 -6.47 25.04 22.90
N ALA A 266 -5.35 24.60 22.31
CA ALA A 266 -5.32 24.24 20.89
C ALA A 266 -6.20 23.01 20.61
N THR A 267 -7.00 23.12 19.55
CA THR A 267 -7.85 22.05 19.01
C THR A 267 -7.71 22.03 17.50
N VAL A 268 -7.75 20.84 16.90
CA VAL A 268 -7.67 20.69 15.45
C VAL A 268 -9.03 20.44 14.81
N GLU A 269 -9.27 21.01 13.63
CA GLU A 269 -10.40 20.61 12.81
C GLU A 269 -10.10 19.25 12.15
N PHE A 270 -10.65 18.19 12.72
CA PHE A 270 -10.55 16.87 12.13
C PHE A 270 -11.60 16.71 11.01
N PRO A 271 -11.23 16.23 9.81
CA PRO A 271 -12.19 16.01 8.73
C PRO A 271 -13.29 15.03 9.17
N ARG A 272 -14.50 15.53 9.44
CA ARG A 272 -15.64 14.66 9.72
C ARG A 272 -16.06 13.97 8.43
N HIS A 273 -16.22 12.66 8.45
CA HIS A 273 -17.00 11.99 7.41
C HIS A 273 -18.38 12.66 7.39
N ARG A 274 -18.73 13.27 6.25
CA ARG A 274 -20.04 13.86 6.03
C ARG A 274 -21.06 12.73 6.23
N ALA A 275 -21.75 12.73 7.37
CA ALA A 275 -22.95 11.92 7.52
C ALA A 275 -23.85 12.26 6.33
N GLN A 276 -24.29 11.24 5.58
CA GLN A 276 -25.28 11.43 4.53
C GLN A 276 -26.47 12.18 5.17
N PRO A 277 -26.92 13.31 4.61
CA PRO A 277 -28.11 13.95 5.12
C PRO A 277 -29.28 12.98 4.91
N ALA A 278 -30.04 12.72 5.99
CA ALA A 278 -31.33 12.06 5.92
C ALA A 278 -32.19 12.72 4.82
N PRO A 279 -33.07 11.97 4.13
CA PRO A 279 -33.84 12.49 3.00
C PRO A 279 -34.78 13.59 3.51
N ALA A 280 -34.46 14.84 3.15
CA ALA A 280 -35.33 15.98 3.39
C ALA A 280 -36.32 16.10 2.23
N ASP A 281 -37.58 16.21 2.63
CA ASP A 281 -38.77 16.42 1.83
C ASP A 281 -38.67 17.64 0.89
N ALA A 282 -39.43 17.58 -0.20
CA ALA A 282 -39.32 18.43 -1.39
C ALA A 282 -39.63 19.92 -1.17
N GLY A 283 -38.93 20.80 -1.91
CA GLY A 283 -39.38 22.18 -2.13
C GLY A 283 -38.37 23.21 -2.69
N THR A 284 -37.92 23.02 -3.94
CA THR A 284 -37.60 24.01 -5.02
C THR A 284 -36.78 25.32 -4.77
N PRO A 285 -36.22 25.99 -5.81
CA PRO A 285 -34.77 26.21 -5.89
C PRO A 285 -34.36 27.70 -5.91
N THR A 286 -33.09 27.98 -5.56
CA THR A 286 -32.40 29.20 -6.02
C THR A 286 -30.92 28.87 -6.23
N GLN A 287 -30.44 29.12 -7.44
CA GLN A 287 -29.03 29.04 -7.83
C GLN A 287 -28.26 30.24 -7.26
N GLU A 288 -27.03 30.03 -6.81
CA GLU A 288 -25.82 30.69 -7.34
C GLU A 288 -24.53 30.21 -6.61
N HIS A 289 -23.57 29.79 -7.45
CA HIS A 289 -22.11 29.84 -7.34
C HIS A 289 -21.28 29.28 -6.15
N SER A 290 -20.37 28.39 -6.58
CA SER A 290 -18.93 28.32 -6.26
C SER A 290 -18.42 27.34 -5.20
N ALA A 291 -17.61 26.44 -5.75
CA ALA A 291 -16.25 26.09 -5.32
C ALA A 291 -16.04 25.06 -4.19
N VAL A 292 -15.48 23.93 -4.63
CA VAL A 292 -14.35 23.20 -4.05
C VAL A 292 -14.62 22.42 -2.77
N GLY A 293 -14.44 21.10 -2.87
CA GLY A 293 -14.37 20.20 -1.72
C GLY A 293 -14.07 18.77 -2.16
N LEU A 294 -12.89 18.53 -2.73
CA LEU A 294 -12.36 17.16 -2.87
C LEU A 294 -12.02 16.66 -1.46
N ALA A 295 -12.66 15.57 -1.05
CA ALA A 295 -12.27 14.80 0.11
C ALA A 295 -10.89 14.15 -0.12
N PRO A 296 -9.95 14.16 0.84
CA PRO A 296 -8.71 13.44 0.69
C PRO A 296 -8.96 11.94 0.90
N SER A 297 -8.84 11.16 -0.16
CA SER A 297 -8.60 9.72 -0.09
C SER A 297 -7.19 9.45 0.46
N THR A 298 -6.95 8.28 1.04
CA THR A 298 -5.65 7.84 1.56
C THR A 298 -4.51 7.85 0.53
N GLU A 299 -4.83 7.81 -0.77
CA GLU A 299 -3.87 8.01 -1.86
C GLU A 299 -3.37 9.47 -1.96
N SER A 300 -4.17 10.44 -1.51
CA SER A 300 -3.77 11.84 -1.47
C SER A 300 -2.85 12.16 -0.29
N PHE A 301 -2.81 11.32 0.74
CA PHE A 301 -1.98 11.53 1.94
C PHE A 301 -0.49 11.28 1.68
N PHE A 302 -0.15 10.33 0.79
CA PHE A 302 1.25 9.99 0.47
C PHE A 302 1.78 10.66 -0.81
N LYS A 303 1.01 11.57 -1.43
CA LYS A 303 1.42 12.32 -2.64
C LYS A 303 2.30 13.54 -2.36
N LYS A 304 2.44 13.98 -1.10
CA LYS A 304 3.54 14.87 -0.72
C LYS A 304 4.80 14.02 -0.65
N GLN A 305 5.45 13.86 -1.80
CA GLN A 305 6.80 13.31 -1.84
C GLN A 305 7.72 14.24 -1.04
N PRO A 306 8.62 13.72 -0.19
CA PRO A 306 9.57 14.54 0.52
C PRO A 306 10.46 15.24 -0.48
N SER A 307 10.17 16.52 -0.69
CA SER A 307 10.86 17.35 -1.67
C SER A 307 12.23 17.80 -1.16
N LYS A 308 12.47 17.73 0.15
CA LYS A 308 13.69 18.19 0.81
C LYS A 308 14.73 17.09 1.02
N LEU A 309 14.37 15.82 0.89
CA LEU A 309 15.35 14.73 0.83
C LEU A 309 16.32 14.85 -0.36
N TYR A 310 16.05 15.73 -1.32
CA TYR A 310 16.83 15.89 -2.55
C TYR A 310 17.85 17.02 -2.54
N SER A 311 17.79 18.00 -1.62
CA SER A 311 18.76 19.11 -1.60
C SER A 311 19.99 18.82 -0.75
N ASP A 312 19.85 18.06 0.33
CA ASP A 312 20.90 17.96 1.37
C ASP A 312 21.97 16.90 1.06
N PHE A 313 21.89 16.23 -0.10
CA PHE A 313 22.89 15.25 -0.55
C PHE A 313 23.86 15.79 -1.61
N TYR A 314 23.73 17.05 -2.02
CA TYR A 314 24.55 17.66 -3.07
C TYR A 314 25.29 18.90 -2.57
N ASP A 315 26.42 18.68 -1.91
CA ASP A 315 27.52 19.65 -1.88
C ASP A 315 28.83 18.87 -2.06
N GLU A 316 29.22 18.70 -3.33
CA GLU A 316 30.53 19.05 -3.90
C GLU A 316 30.61 18.59 -5.38
N GLU A 317 30.60 19.58 -6.29
CA GLU A 317 30.81 19.52 -7.75
C GLU A 317 32.32 19.42 -8.14
N PRO A 318 32.77 19.26 -9.42
CA PRO A 318 32.08 19.55 -10.70
C PRO A 318 32.31 18.62 -11.95
N MET A 319 31.37 18.79 -12.90
CA MET A 319 31.42 18.86 -14.39
C MET A 319 32.17 17.84 -15.30
N ALA A 320 31.45 17.31 -16.31
CA ALA A 320 31.58 17.66 -17.75
C ALA A 320 30.40 17.05 -18.60
N PRO A 321 30.22 17.36 -19.91
CA PRO A 321 29.18 18.24 -20.47
C PRO A 321 28.07 17.50 -21.27
N PRO A 322 27.01 18.20 -21.73
CA PRO A 322 25.79 17.58 -22.27
C PRO A 322 25.89 17.23 -23.76
N VAL A 323 25.32 16.08 -24.14
CA VAL A 323 25.09 15.68 -25.54
C VAL A 323 23.65 16.03 -25.91
N GLU A 324 23.48 16.81 -26.99
CA GLU A 324 22.20 17.21 -27.58
C GLU A 324 21.40 16.03 -28.13
N PRO A 325 20.05 16.04 -28.08
CA PRO A 325 19.23 15.10 -28.83
C PRO A 325 18.88 15.65 -30.24
N PRO A 326 18.87 14.80 -31.29
CA PRO A 326 18.36 15.17 -32.61
C PRO A 326 16.82 15.06 -32.71
N PRO A 327 16.20 15.64 -33.76
CA PRO A 327 14.80 16.06 -33.76
C PRO A 327 13.80 15.02 -34.30
N ALA A 328 12.54 15.22 -33.92
CA ALA A 328 11.36 14.48 -34.37
C ALA A 328 10.98 14.75 -35.84
N PRO A 329 10.21 13.85 -36.46
CA PRO A 329 9.33 14.22 -37.56
C PRO A 329 7.84 14.02 -37.24
N GLU A 330 7.13 15.14 -37.38
CA GLU A 330 5.95 15.40 -38.21
C GLU A 330 4.68 14.53 -38.18
N LYS A 331 3.57 15.27 -38.06
CA LYS A 331 2.16 14.89 -38.07
C LYS A 331 1.65 14.57 -39.49
N VAL A 332 0.85 13.51 -39.61
CA VAL A 332 -0.26 13.34 -40.58
C VAL A 332 -1.19 12.29 -39.95
N GLY A 333 -2.51 12.33 -39.92
CA GLY A 333 -3.54 13.22 -40.43
C GLY A 333 -4.91 12.61 -40.06
N ASN A 334 -5.90 13.47 -39.82
CA ASN A 334 -7.28 13.08 -39.49
C ASN A 334 -7.93 12.23 -40.59
N VAL A 335 -8.64 11.18 -40.18
CA VAL A 335 -9.82 10.69 -40.89
C VAL A 335 -10.92 10.43 -39.85
N SER A 336 -11.98 11.23 -39.94
CA SER A 336 -13.27 10.96 -39.28
C SER A 336 -14.14 10.17 -40.24
N ALA A 337 -14.77 9.10 -39.74
CA ALA A 337 -15.94 8.49 -40.35
C ALA A 337 -16.87 7.97 -39.25
N SER A 338 -18.04 8.60 -39.14
CA SER A 338 -19.17 8.20 -38.28
C SER A 338 -19.75 6.84 -38.66
N GLY A 339 -20.28 6.13 -37.67
CA GLY A 339 -21.16 4.98 -37.89
C GLY A 339 -21.64 4.31 -36.61
N ASN A 340 -22.66 4.91 -35.98
CA ASN A 340 -23.60 4.39 -34.97
C ASN A 340 -23.42 2.95 -34.45
N GLY A 341 -23.21 2.86 -33.13
CA GLY A 341 -23.53 1.68 -32.33
C GLY A 341 -23.23 1.94 -30.86
N GLY A 342 -24.26 2.30 -30.07
CA GLY A 342 -24.26 2.40 -28.60
C GLY A 342 -23.15 3.30 -28.01
N GLU A 343 -23.41 4.59 -27.80
CA GLU A 343 -22.41 5.56 -27.29
C GLU A 343 -21.91 5.19 -25.89
N LEU A 344 -20.82 4.43 -25.84
CA LEU A 344 -19.97 4.26 -24.67
C LEU A 344 -19.18 5.56 -24.44
N ALA A 345 -19.14 6.05 -23.20
CA ALA A 345 -18.38 7.25 -22.83
C ALA A 345 -16.92 7.21 -23.33
N ASP A 346 -16.40 8.35 -23.77
CA ASP A 346 -15.02 8.47 -24.28
C ASP A 346 -14.00 8.17 -23.17
N ILE A 347 -13.14 7.18 -23.39
CA ILE A 347 -12.10 6.75 -22.45
C ILE A 347 -11.16 7.91 -22.09
N HIS A 348 -10.92 8.87 -22.98
CA HIS A 348 -10.08 10.05 -22.68
C HIS A 348 -10.59 10.87 -21.51
N THR A 349 -11.91 10.85 -21.27
CA THR A 349 -12.57 11.58 -20.18
C THR A 349 -12.66 10.80 -18.86
N LEU A 350 -12.36 9.49 -18.88
CA LEU A 350 -12.39 8.62 -17.70
C LEU A 350 -11.14 8.77 -16.81
N PHE A 351 -10.09 9.39 -17.34
CA PHE A 351 -8.83 9.56 -16.65
C PHE A 351 -8.62 11.01 -16.23
N THR A 352 -8.20 11.22 -14.98
CA THR A 352 -7.71 12.52 -14.53
C THR A 352 -6.33 12.82 -15.14
N PRO A 353 -5.92 14.10 -15.29
CA PRO A 353 -4.59 14.44 -15.81
C PRO A 353 -3.42 13.83 -15.01
N SER A 354 -3.63 13.55 -13.71
CA SER A 354 -2.65 12.87 -12.86
C SER A 354 -2.54 11.38 -13.17
N GLU A 355 -3.66 10.73 -13.48
CA GLU A 355 -3.71 9.30 -13.83
C GLU A 355 -3.16 9.07 -15.24
N GLN A 356 -3.48 9.94 -16.20
CA GLN A 356 -2.90 9.88 -17.55
C GLN A 356 -1.36 9.91 -17.49
N LYS A 357 -0.78 10.82 -16.69
CA LYS A 357 0.67 10.86 -16.48
C LYS A 357 1.22 9.60 -15.81
N ALA A 358 0.47 8.98 -14.91
CA ALA A 358 0.87 7.73 -14.26
C ALA A 358 0.85 6.56 -15.24
N PHE A 359 -0.21 6.42 -16.04
CA PHE A 359 -0.31 5.38 -17.07
C PHE A 359 0.73 5.57 -18.16
N VAL A 360 0.92 6.79 -18.67
CA VAL A 360 1.98 7.09 -19.64
C VAL A 360 3.35 6.68 -19.10
N ARG A 361 3.65 6.99 -17.84
CA ARG A 361 4.95 6.66 -17.22
C ARG A 361 5.14 5.17 -16.94
N MET A 362 4.12 4.50 -16.42
CA MET A 362 4.22 3.15 -15.84
C MET A 362 3.80 2.04 -16.81
N ILE A 363 2.84 2.32 -17.70
CA ILE A 363 2.34 1.39 -18.71
C ILE A 363 3.07 1.69 -20.04
N PHE A 364 3.03 2.94 -20.51
CA PHE A 364 3.56 3.30 -21.84
C PHE A 364 5.01 3.81 -21.83
N ARG A 365 5.79 3.57 -20.77
CA ARG A 365 7.24 3.91 -20.68
C ARG A 365 7.60 5.37 -21.05
N ARG A 366 6.71 6.32 -20.72
CA ARG A 366 6.76 7.75 -21.06
C ARG A 366 6.44 8.09 -22.52
N ASP A 367 5.81 7.19 -23.26
CA ASP A 367 5.33 7.43 -24.61
C ASP A 367 3.86 7.91 -24.61
N ASP A 368 3.70 9.24 -24.70
CA ASP A 368 2.39 9.91 -24.81
C ASP A 368 1.68 9.66 -26.15
N VAL A 369 2.40 9.20 -27.19
CA VAL A 369 1.81 8.90 -28.50
C VAL A 369 1.20 7.50 -28.46
N GLU A 370 1.95 6.52 -27.96
CA GLU A 370 1.48 5.14 -27.81
C GLU A 370 0.26 5.05 -26.86
N PHE A 371 0.24 5.84 -25.78
CA PHE A 371 -0.93 5.95 -24.90
C PHE A 371 -2.17 6.42 -25.66
N ARG A 372 -2.06 7.47 -26.47
CA ARG A 372 -3.19 8.02 -27.22
C ARG A 372 -3.69 7.03 -28.27
N GLU A 373 -2.80 6.39 -29.00
CA GLU A 373 -3.17 5.37 -29.99
C GLU A 373 -3.85 4.15 -29.35
N ALA A 374 -3.37 3.71 -28.18
CA ALA A 374 -3.99 2.62 -27.43
C ALA A 374 -5.38 2.99 -26.92
N VAL A 375 -5.56 4.19 -26.39
CA VAL A 375 -6.86 4.70 -25.93
C VAL A 375 -7.83 4.87 -27.11
N ASP A 376 -7.38 5.41 -28.24
CA ASP A 376 -8.20 5.55 -29.46
C ASP A 376 -8.64 4.18 -30.00
N ARG A 377 -7.74 3.19 -29.95
CA ARG A 377 -8.05 1.82 -30.36
C ARG A 377 -9.02 1.14 -29.40
N LEU A 378 -8.87 1.32 -28.09
CA LEU A 378 -9.84 0.86 -27.09
C LEU A 378 -11.19 1.57 -27.23
N ASN A 379 -11.20 2.84 -27.62
CA ASN A 379 -12.40 3.60 -27.88
C ASN A 379 -13.22 3.03 -29.05
N ALA A 380 -12.55 2.47 -30.06
CA ALA A 380 -13.17 1.84 -31.23
C ALA A 380 -13.74 0.44 -30.95
N LEU A 381 -13.39 -0.21 -29.83
CA LEU A 381 -13.91 -1.52 -29.45
C LEU A 381 -15.25 -1.39 -28.74
N THR A 382 -16.19 -2.29 -29.08
CA THR A 382 -17.56 -2.28 -28.56
C THR A 382 -17.84 -3.39 -27.55
N ASP A 383 -16.97 -4.40 -27.46
CA ASP A 383 -17.09 -5.52 -26.53
C ASP A 383 -15.91 -5.60 -25.55
N TRP A 384 -16.21 -6.00 -24.31
CA TRP A 384 -15.20 -6.18 -23.27
C TRP A 384 -14.24 -7.33 -23.60
N THR A 385 -14.72 -8.39 -24.26
CA THR A 385 -13.88 -9.55 -24.57
C THR A 385 -12.73 -9.15 -25.51
N GLU A 386 -13.03 -8.36 -26.54
CA GLU A 386 -12.04 -7.83 -27.47
C GLU A 386 -11.11 -6.80 -26.80
N ALA A 387 -11.65 -5.94 -25.94
CA ALA A 387 -10.86 -4.99 -25.16
C ALA A 387 -9.89 -5.69 -24.20
N ALA A 388 -10.33 -6.76 -23.53
CA ALA A 388 -9.50 -7.55 -22.62
C ALA A 388 -8.39 -8.32 -23.36
N GLU A 389 -8.65 -8.85 -24.56
CA GLU A 389 -7.59 -9.43 -25.40
C GLU A 389 -6.58 -8.39 -25.87
N TYR A 390 -7.04 -7.20 -26.27
CA TYR A 390 -6.16 -6.10 -26.64
C TYR A 390 -5.29 -5.64 -25.46
N LEU A 391 -5.87 -5.49 -24.26
CA LEU A 391 -5.14 -5.13 -23.04
C LEU A 391 -4.08 -6.18 -22.67
N LYS A 392 -4.40 -7.47 -22.79
CA LYS A 392 -3.40 -8.54 -22.59
C LYS A 392 -2.24 -8.42 -23.57
N GLY A 393 -2.52 -8.16 -24.85
CA GLY A 393 -1.47 -7.93 -25.85
C GLY A 393 -0.63 -6.70 -25.54
N LEU A 394 -1.26 -5.63 -25.08
CA LEU A 394 -0.63 -4.36 -24.71
C LEU A 394 0.30 -4.51 -23.49
N PHE A 395 -0.14 -5.23 -22.45
CA PHE A 395 0.69 -5.50 -21.27
C PHE A 395 1.88 -6.41 -21.60
N VAL A 396 1.68 -7.40 -22.48
CA VAL A 396 2.78 -8.26 -22.95
C VAL A 396 3.78 -7.48 -23.81
N ALA A 397 3.32 -6.61 -24.70
CA ALA A 397 4.18 -5.82 -25.58
C ALA A 397 5.04 -4.81 -24.79
N ASN A 398 4.49 -4.24 -23.71
CA ASN A 398 5.15 -3.25 -22.88
C ASN A 398 5.84 -3.82 -21.64
N ASP A 399 5.89 -5.15 -21.47
CA ASP A 399 6.48 -5.86 -20.32
C ASP A 399 5.92 -5.39 -18.97
N ILE A 400 4.59 -5.21 -18.92
CA ILE A 400 3.86 -4.76 -17.75
C ILE A 400 3.22 -5.97 -17.09
N ASP A 401 3.35 -6.08 -15.77
CA ASP A 401 2.60 -7.06 -14.99
C ASP A 401 1.09 -6.71 -15.04
N PRO A 402 0.22 -7.56 -15.59
CA PRO A 402 -1.22 -7.31 -15.65
C PRO A 402 -1.89 -7.15 -14.28
N PHE A 403 -1.18 -7.53 -13.19
CA PHE A 403 -1.63 -7.40 -11.81
C PHE A 403 -0.92 -6.29 -11.03
N SER A 404 -0.14 -5.43 -11.69
CA SER A 404 0.37 -4.20 -11.06
C SER A 404 -0.79 -3.27 -10.69
N GLU A 405 -0.60 -2.41 -9.69
CA GLU A 405 -1.63 -1.48 -9.23
C GLU A 405 -2.11 -0.56 -10.38
N GLU A 406 -1.20 -0.12 -11.24
CA GLU A 406 -1.53 0.70 -12.40
C GLU A 406 -2.22 -0.09 -13.51
N ALA A 407 -1.83 -1.35 -13.75
CA ALA A 407 -2.46 -2.21 -14.74
C ALA A 407 -3.88 -2.60 -14.30
N ILE A 408 -4.09 -2.88 -13.02
CA ILE A 408 -5.41 -3.13 -12.43
C ILE A 408 -6.26 -1.86 -12.52
N LEU A 409 -5.76 -0.71 -12.06
CA LEU A 409 -6.50 0.56 -12.13
C LEU A 409 -6.87 0.96 -13.57
N PHE A 410 -5.95 0.76 -14.51
CA PHE A 410 -6.18 1.00 -15.94
C PHE A 410 -7.25 0.05 -16.50
N THR A 411 -7.14 -1.24 -16.18
CA THR A 411 -8.09 -2.29 -16.61
C THR A 411 -9.47 -2.07 -16.01
N ASP A 412 -9.57 -1.77 -14.72
CA ASP A 412 -10.83 -1.54 -14.01
C ASP A 412 -11.57 -0.32 -14.54
N LYS A 413 -10.84 0.77 -14.84
CA LYS A 413 -11.44 1.97 -15.45
C LYS A 413 -11.96 1.70 -16.86
N ILE A 414 -11.21 0.95 -17.67
CA ILE A 414 -11.68 0.56 -19.00
C ILE A 414 -12.86 -0.40 -18.88
N GLN A 415 -12.84 -1.34 -17.95
CA GLN A 415 -13.95 -2.27 -17.69
C GLN A 415 -15.22 -1.53 -17.24
N SER A 416 -15.06 -0.45 -16.47
CA SER A 416 -16.18 0.38 -16.01
C SER A 416 -16.98 0.98 -17.17
N ARG A 417 -16.32 1.27 -18.30
CA ARG A 417 -16.98 1.74 -19.54
C ARG A 417 -17.94 0.70 -20.11
N PHE A 418 -17.51 -0.56 -20.17
CA PHE A 418 -18.30 -1.66 -20.75
C PHE A 418 -19.37 -2.18 -19.79
N THR A 419 -19.19 -2.03 -18.49
CA THR A 419 -20.18 -2.44 -17.48
C THR A 419 -21.26 -1.38 -17.23
N GLN A 420 -20.98 -0.09 -17.42
CA GLN A 420 -21.99 0.99 -17.31
C GLN A 420 -23.03 0.99 -18.44
N SER A 421 -22.79 0.30 -19.56
CA SER A 421 -23.78 0.18 -20.65
C SER A 421 -24.67 -1.08 -20.58
N GLY A 422 -24.49 -1.94 -19.58
CA GLY A 422 -25.31 -3.16 -19.40
C GLY A 422 -26.59 -2.96 -18.57
N GLY A 423 -26.92 -1.72 -18.17
CA GLY A 423 -27.98 -1.41 -17.20
C GLY A 423 -29.35 -1.02 -17.76
N ASN A 424 -29.69 -1.39 -19.01
CA ASN A 424 -30.99 -1.10 -19.61
C ASN A 424 -31.53 -2.31 -20.42
N GLU A 425 -31.67 -3.46 -19.77
CA GLU A 425 -32.62 -4.50 -20.21
C GLU A 425 -33.30 -5.12 -18.98
N GLN A 426 -34.42 -4.52 -18.57
CA GLN A 426 -35.60 -5.19 -18.01
C GLN A 426 -36.85 -4.42 -18.41
#